data_AF-A0A0N0T168-F1
#
_entry.id   AF-A0A0N0T168-F1
#
_cell.length_a   1.000
_cell.length_b   1.000
_cell.length_c   1.000
_cell.angle_alpha   90.00
_cell.angle_beta   90.00
_cell.angle_gamma   90.00
#
_symmetry.space_group_name_H-M   'P 1'
#
loop_
_entity.id
_entity.type
_entity.pdbx_description
1 polymer ?
#
loop_
_entity_poly.entity_id
_entity_poly.type
_entity_poly.pdbx_seq_one_letter_code
_entity_poly.pdbx_strand_id
1 'polypeptide(L)' 'MRGLLRGRPLGWAPGGIVTYALPRLREEIAYIAYHFHWQREEILDLTHAERRQWVTEIARINTRVNEGG' A
#
# COMPACT_ATOMS: atom_id res chain seq x y z
N MET A 1 19.21 -18.29 37.40
CA MET A 1 19.34 -18.99 36.11
C MET A 1 18.32 -18.44 35.12
N ARG A 2 18.82 -17.92 33.99
CA ARG A 2 18.17 -17.65 32.67
C ARG A 2 16.88 -16.82 32.63
N GLY A 3 17.05 -15.50 32.49
CA GLY A 3 16.03 -14.56 32.03
C GLY A 3 16.31 -14.04 30.61
N LEU A 4 15.32 -14.20 29.73
CA LEU A 4 15.05 -13.54 28.45
C LEU A 4 16.21 -13.23 27.48
N LEU A 5 16.28 -14.03 26.42
CA LEU A 5 16.85 -13.65 25.13
C LEU A 5 15.96 -12.58 24.48
N ARG A 6 16.34 -11.31 24.58
CA ARG A 6 15.81 -10.26 23.69
C ARG A 6 16.40 -10.46 22.30
N GLY A 7 15.64 -11.12 21.41
CA GLY A 7 15.90 -11.08 19.98
C GLY A 7 15.77 -9.65 19.48
N ARG A 8 16.90 -9.00 19.16
CA ARG A 8 16.93 -7.74 18.40
C ARG A 8 16.54 -8.08 16.95
N PRO A 9 15.46 -7.52 16.38
CA PRO A 9 15.25 -7.65 14.95
C PRO A 9 16.35 -6.86 14.22
N LEU A 10 16.85 -7.50 13.15
CA LEU A 10 17.99 -7.12 12.34
C LEU A 10 17.97 -5.65 11.92
N GLY A 11 19.14 -5.03 12.00
CA GLY A 11 19.41 -3.69 11.48
C GLY A 11 19.09 -3.59 10.00
N TRP A 12 18.27 -2.60 9.67
CA TRP A 12 18.09 -2.10 8.32
C TRP A 12 19.38 -1.40 7.87
N ALA A 13 20.07 -1.97 6.88
CA ALA A 13 21.17 -1.30 6.19
C ALA A 13 20.60 -0.29 5.17
N PRO A 14 21.03 0.99 5.18
CA PRO A 14 20.59 2.00 4.21
C PRO A 14 21.42 1.85 2.94
N GLY A 15 21.15 0.80 2.15
CA GLY A 15 21.94 0.53 0.95
C GLY A 15 21.31 -0.39 -0.10
N GLY A 16 20.04 -0.76 0.08
CA GLY A 16 19.26 -1.41 -0.98
C GLY A 16 18.62 -0.35 -1.86
N ILE A 17 18.72 -0.49 -3.18
CA ILE A 17 17.93 0.29 -4.14
C ILE A 17 16.51 0.35 -3.59
N VAL A 18 15.98 1.56 -3.34
CA VAL A 18 14.61 1.79 -2.88
C VAL A 18 13.67 1.51 -4.06
N THR A 19 13.71 0.29 -4.59
CA THR A 19 12.60 -0.25 -5.37
C THR A 19 11.44 -0.19 -4.41
N TYR A 20 10.52 0.74 -4.69
CA TYR A 20 9.29 0.95 -3.95
C TYR A 20 8.80 -0.38 -3.40
N ALA A 21 8.71 -0.50 -2.06
CA ALA A 21 8.51 -1.78 -1.40
C ALA A 21 7.41 -2.55 -2.12
N LEU A 22 7.79 -3.57 -2.88
CA LEU A 22 6.94 -4.30 -3.81
C LEU A 22 5.59 -4.73 -3.20
N PRO A 23 5.50 -5.04 -1.89
CA PRO A 23 4.22 -5.29 -1.23
C PRO A 23 3.25 -4.10 -1.31
N ARG A 24 3.70 -2.88 -1.02
CA ARG A 24 2.84 -1.68 -0.99
C ARG A 24 2.30 -1.34 -2.37
N LEU A 25 3.10 -1.49 -3.43
CA LEU A 25 2.63 -1.28 -4.80
C LEU A 25 1.52 -2.27 -5.18
N ARG A 26 1.68 -3.55 -4.80
CA ARG A 26 0.67 -4.57 -5.07
C ARG A 26 -0.63 -4.29 -4.33
N GLU A 27 -0.56 -3.83 -3.09
CA GLU A 27 -1.73 -3.42 -2.30
C GLU A 27 -2.47 -2.24 -2.95
N GLU A 28 -1.74 -1.19 -3.36
CA GLU A 28 -2.33 -0.03 -4.06
C GLU A 28 -3.05 -0.46 -5.34
N ILE A 29 -2.41 -1.31 -6.16
CA ILE A 29 -2.99 -1.81 -7.40
C ILE A 29 -4.25 -2.64 -7.12
N ALA A 30 -4.19 -3.59 -6.18
CA ALA A 30 -5.31 -4.45 -5.86
C ALA A 30 -6.50 -3.65 -5.33
N TYR A 31 -6.25 -2.64 -4.50
CA TYR A 31 -7.29 -1.77 -3.94
C TYR A 31 -7.99 -0.95 -5.03
N ILE A 32 -7.22 -0.32 -5.91
CA ILE A 32 -7.78 0.44 -7.04
C ILE A 32 -8.56 -0.48 -7.99
N ALA A 33 -7.97 -1.62 -8.37
CA ALA A 33 -8.61 -2.58 -9.27
C ALA A 33 -9.91 -3.16 -8.66
N TYR A 34 -9.96 -3.39 -7.36
CA TYR A 34 -11.16 -3.88 -6.69
C TYR A 34 -12.32 -2.88 -6.73
N HIS A 35 -12.04 -1.58 -6.59
CA HIS A 35 -13.08 -0.55 -6.50
C HIS A 35 -13.48 0.07 -7.84
N PHE A 36 -12.54 0.25 -8.78
CA PHE A 36 -12.83 0.85 -10.09
C PHE A 36 -12.82 -0.15 -11.24
N HIS A 37 -12.41 -1.39 -10.99
CA HIS A 37 -12.35 -2.45 -12.01
C HIS A 37 -11.48 -2.11 -13.23
N TRP A 38 -10.53 -1.20 -13.06
CA TRP A 38 -9.51 -0.89 -14.07
C TRP A 38 -8.55 -2.04 -14.22
N GLN A 39 -7.99 -2.19 -15.43
CA GLN A 39 -6.98 -3.21 -15.68
C GLN A 39 -5.69 -2.85 -14.94
N ARG A 40 -4.94 -3.89 -14.58
CA ARG A 40 -3.67 -3.74 -13.85
C ARG A 40 -2.70 -2.84 -14.61
N GLU A 41 -2.68 -2.96 -15.93
CA GLU A 41 -1.82 -2.23 -16.84
C GLU A 41 -2.11 -0.72 -16.76
N GLU A 42 -3.38 -0.32 -16.80
CA GLU A 42 -3.79 1.08 -16.68
C GLU A 42 -3.36 1.70 -15.34
N ILE A 43 -3.41 0.92 -14.26
CA ILE A 43 -3.00 1.37 -12.91
C ILE A 43 -1.47 1.48 -12.80
N LEU A 44 -0.73 0.61 -13.51
CA LEU A 44 0.72 0.64 -13.55
C LEU A 44 1.25 1.84 -14.34
N ASP A 45 0.51 2.32 -15.34
CA ASP A 45 0.85 3.52 -16.12
C ASP A 45 0.70 4.82 -15.32
N LEU A 46 -0.09 4.80 -14.24
CA LEU A 46 -0.20 5.94 -13.33
C LEU A 46 1.13 6.20 -12.61
N THR A 47 1.41 7.48 -12.38
CA THR A 47 2.49 7.87 -11.48
C THR A 47 2.20 7.40 -10.06
N HIS A 48 3.24 7.30 -9.24
CA HIS A 48 3.06 6.94 -7.83
C HIS A 48 2.15 7.94 -7.08
N ALA A 49 2.22 9.23 -7.44
CA ALA A 49 1.38 10.26 -6.83
C ALA A 49 -0.10 10.06 -7.17
N GLU A 50 -0.42 9.79 -8.43
CA GLU A 50 -1.80 9.56 -8.90
C GLU A 50 -2.40 8.33 -8.23
N ARG A 51 -1.69 7.20 -8.16
CA ARG A 51 -2.19 6.02 -7.45
C ARG A 51 -2.57 6.32 -6.00
N ARG A 52 -1.73 7.07 -5.27
CA ARG A 52 -2.04 7.44 -3.89
C ARG A 52 -3.25 8.36 -3.77
N GLN A 53 -3.45 9.25 -4.74
CA GLN A 53 -4.64 10.12 -4.78
C GLN A 53 -5.90 9.27 -4.96
N TRP A 54 -5.89 8.31 -5.89
CA TRP A 54 -7.01 7.41 -6.10
C TRP A 54 -7.33 6.54 -4.88
N VAL A 55 -6.31 5.97 -4.23
CA VAL A 55 -6.49 5.23 -2.96
C VAL A 55 -7.20 6.10 -1.92
N THR A 56 -6.78 7.37 -1.81
CA THR A 56 -7.38 8.33 -0.85
C THR A 56 -8.83 8.65 -1.21
N GLU A 57 -9.14 8.84 -2.50
CA GLU A 57 -10.49 9.16 -2.94
C GLU A 57 -11.45 7.99 -2.76
N ILE A 58 -11.02 6.76 -3.08
CA ILE A 58 -11.78 5.54 -2.82
C ILE A 58 -12.10 5.43 -1.32
N ALA A 59 -11.12 5.66 -0.44
CA ALA A 59 -11.35 5.62 1.00
C ALA A 59 -12.40 6.67 1.43
N ARG A 60 -12.34 7.89 0.90
CA ARG A 60 -13.34 8.95 1.18
C ARG A 60 -14.74 8.58 0.70
N ILE A 61 -14.87 7.95 -0.47
CA ILE A 61 -16.16 7.48 -0.99
C ILE A 61 -16.72 6.39 -0.06
N ASN A 62 -15.91 5.39 0.28
CA ASN A 62 -16.33 4.29 1.14
C ASN A 62 -16.74 4.76 2.54
N THR A 63 -16.02 5.72 3.13
CA THR A 63 -16.40 6.31 4.42
C THR A 63 -17.78 6.97 4.33
N ARG A 64 -18.01 7.81 3.31
CA ARG A 64 -19.30 8.49 3.12
C ARG A 64 -20.45 7.51 2.89
N VAL A 65 -20.23 6.44 2.12
CA VAL A 65 -21.26 5.42 1.86
C VAL A 65 -21.60 4.66 3.15
N ASN A 66 -20.60 4.31 3.97
CA ASN A 66 -20.83 3.60 5.23
C ASN A 66 -21.43 4.47 6.33
N GLU A 67 -21.23 5.79 6.30
CA GLU A 67 -21.84 6.73 7.26
C GLU A 67 -23.31 7.07 6.92
N GLY A 68 -23.73 6.85 5.67
CA GLY A 68 -25.07 7.17 5.17
C GLY A 68 -26.02 5.97 5.03
N GLY A 69 -25.57 4.75 5.34
CA GLY A 69 -26.38 3.52 5.34
C GLY A 69 -26.62 3.00 6.75
#